data_AF-A0A662CDD4-F1
#
_entry.id   AF-A0A662CDD4-F1
#
_cell.length_a   1.000
_cell.length_b   1.000
_cell.length_c   1.000
_cell.angle_alpha   90.00
_cell.angle_beta   90.00
_cell.angle_gamma   90.00
#
_symmetry.space_group_name_H-M   'P 1'
#
loop_
_entity.id
_entity.type
_entity.pdbx_description
1 polymer ?
#
loop_
_entity_poly.entity_id
_entity_poly.type
_entity_poly.pdbx_seq_one_letter_code
_entity_poly.pdbx_strand_id
1 'polypeptide(L)' 'MTQLYVAQAFPRVVQLAQEALAAIEKGDMLKANLSVLRKLTRWYTPVPLVDLKTMVADKLIEEEKYWIC' A
#
# COMPACT_ATOMS: atom_id res chain seq x y z
N MET A 1 -9.65 3.94 -10.35
CA MET A 1 -9.54 4.28 -8.90
C MET A 1 -8.90 3.19 -8.04
N THR A 2 -9.22 1.91 -8.25
CA THR A 2 -8.73 0.77 -7.44
C THR A 2 -7.21 0.68 -7.34
N GLN A 3 -6.48 0.86 -8.44
CA GLN A 3 -5.01 0.81 -8.43
C GLN A 3 -4.38 1.92 -7.57
N LEU A 4 -4.91 3.15 -7.66
CA LEU A 4 -4.45 4.27 -6.83
C LEU A 4 -4.71 3.99 -5.33
N TYR A 5 -5.89 3.45 -5.01
CA TYR A 5 -6.22 3.07 -3.63
C TYR A 5 -5.27 1.99 -3.11
N VAL A 6 -5.07 0.90 -3.86
CA VAL A 6 -4.15 -0.19 -3.46
C VAL A 6 -2.73 0.34 -3.32
N ALA A 7 -2.26 1.19 -4.24
CA ALA A 7 -0.92 1.74 -4.19
C ALA A 7 -0.67 2.65 -2.96
N GLN A 8 -1.73 3.24 -2.40
CA GLN A 8 -1.65 4.05 -1.17
C GLN A 8 -1.88 3.22 0.10
N ALA A 9 -2.86 2.32 0.08
CA ALA A 9 -3.27 1.53 1.24
C ALA A 9 -2.27 0.42 1.54
N PHE A 10 -1.69 -0.22 0.53
CA PHE A 10 -0.84 -1.39 0.73
C PHE A 10 0.40 -1.08 1.57
N PRO A 11 1.21 -0.02 1.30
CA PRO A 11 2.32 0.36 2.17
C PRO A 11 1.91 0.60 3.63
N ARG A 12 0.74 1.22 3.84
CA ARG A 12 0.19 1.48 5.19
C ARG A 12 -0.16 0.18 5.92
N VAL A 13 -0.77 -0.79 5.23
CA VAL A 13 -1.08 -2.11 5.80
C VAL A 13 0.21 -2.84 6.21
N VAL A 14 1.25 -2.79 5.37
CA VAL A 14 2.54 -3.39 5.70
C VAL A 14 3.16 -2.76 6.94
N GLN A 15 3.12 -1.43 7.04
CA GLN A 15 3.63 -0.72 8.21
C GLN A 15 2.88 -1.11 9.49
N LEU A 16 1.54 -1.11 9.45
CA LEU A 16 0.72 -1.51 10.60
C LEU A 16 1.01 -2.96 11.03
N ALA A 17 1.23 -3.87 10.08
CA ALA A 17 1.60 -5.24 10.39
C ALA A 17 2.97 -5.34 11.07
N GLN A 18 3.96 -4.52 10.64
CA GLN A 18 5.27 -4.47 11.29
C GLN A 18 5.19 -3.94 12.73
N GLU A 19 4.42 -2.87 12.94
CA GLU A 19 4.18 -2.28 14.26
C GLU A 19 3.48 -3.26 15.20
N ALA A 20 2.45 -3.96 14.71
CA ALA A 20 1.73 -4.97 15.48
C ALA A 20 2.63 -6.15 15.87
N LEU A 21 3.44 -6.67 14.94
CA LEU A 21 4.38 -7.76 15.24
C LEU A 21 5.44 -7.34 16.26
N ALA A 22 5.97 -6.11 16.14
CA ALA A 22 6.95 -5.58 17.08
C ALA A 22 6.37 -5.34 18.49
N ALA A 23 5.06 -5.08 18.60
CA ALA A 23 4.38 -4.93 19.88
C ALA A 23 4.14 -6.28 20.58
N ILE A 24 3.91 -7.36 19.82
CA ILE A 24 3.53 -8.68 20.35
C ILE A 24 4.76 -9.55 20.63
N GLU A 25 5.81 -9.46 19.81
CA GLU A 25 6.93 -10.40 19.82
C GLU A 25 8.29 -9.73 20.00
N LYS A 26 9.28 -10.50 20.49
CA LYS A 26 10.66 -10.04 20.70
C LYS A 26 11.67 -11.10 20.28
N GLY A 27 12.91 -10.66 20.06
CA GLY A 27 14.03 -11.56 19.79
C GLY A 27 13.90 -12.30 18.45
N ASP A 28 14.20 -13.59 18.44
CA ASP A 28 14.28 -14.37 17.20
C ASP A 28 12.91 -14.67 16.59
N MET A 29 11.85 -14.76 17.41
CA MET A 29 10.47 -14.94 16.90
C MET A 29 10.05 -13.74 16.05
N LEU A 30 10.33 -12.52 16.52
CA LEU A 30 10.05 -11.30 15.77
C LEU A 30 10.77 -11.29 14.41
N LYS A 31 12.05 -11.71 14.35
CA LYS A 31 12.81 -11.77 13.10
C LYS A 31 12.22 -12.79 12.12
N ALA A 32 11.76 -13.93 12.61
CA ALA A 32 11.11 -14.94 11.79
C ALA A 32 9.80 -14.41 11.19
N ASN A 33 8.96 -13.78 12.01
CA ASN A 33 7.67 -13.26 11.55
C ASN A 33 7.78 -12.04 10.63
N LEU A 34 8.75 -11.16 10.85
CA LEU A 34 9.08 -10.09 9.88
C LEU A 34 9.59 -10.65 8.55
N SER A 35 10.29 -11.78 8.55
CA SER A 35 10.74 -12.46 7.33
C SER A 35 9.57 -13.07 6.55
N VAL A 36 8.59 -13.64 7.25
CA VAL A 36 7.33 -14.11 6.65
C VAL A 36 6.56 -12.93 6.06
N LEU A 37 6.41 -11.83 6.80
CA LEU A 37 5.74 -10.62 6.32
C LEU A 37 6.40 -10.10 5.02
N ARG A 38 7.73 -10.03 4.97
CA ARG A 38 8.47 -9.64 3.75
C ARG A 38 8.19 -10.56 2.56
N LYS A 39 8.01 -11.87 2.78
CA LYS A 39 7.66 -12.80 1.70
C LYS A 39 6.24 -12.54 1.19
N LEU A 40 5.28 -12.31 2.11
CA LEU A 40 3.89 -12.01 1.76
C LEU A 40 3.73 -10.70 1.00
N THR A 41 4.62 -9.72 1.22
CA THR A 41 4.54 -8.39 0.59
C THR A 41 5.48 -8.23 -0.60
N ARG A 42 6.25 -9.26 -0.96
CA ARG A 42 7.30 -9.18 -2.01
C ARG A 42 6.74 -8.87 -3.40
N TRP A 43 5.53 -9.32 -3.70
CA TRP A 43 4.89 -9.12 -5.01
C TRP A 43 4.57 -7.64 -5.30
N TYR A 44 4.53 -6.80 -4.27
CA TYR A 44 4.15 -5.40 -4.41
C TYR A 44 5.33 -4.56 -4.92
N THR A 45 5.19 -4.09 -6.16
CA THR A 45 6.09 -3.10 -6.75
C THR A 45 5.46 -1.71 -6.64
N PRO A 46 6.14 -0.73 -6.03
CA PRO A 46 5.62 0.64 -5.94
C PRO A 46 5.35 1.21 -7.33
N VAL A 47 4.15 1.76 -7.53
CA VAL A 47 3.73 2.42 -8.77
C VAL A 47 3.94 3.93 -8.61
N PRO A 48 4.34 4.68 -9.65
CA PRO A 48 4.46 6.14 -9.57
C PRO A 48 3.11 6.79 -9.22
N LEU A 49 2.96 7.16 -7.95
CA LEU A 49 1.72 7.72 -7.40
C LEU A 49 1.41 9.11 -7.96
N VAL A 50 2.43 9.89 -8.34
CA VAL A 50 2.24 11.23 -8.91
C VAL A 50 1.52 11.13 -10.24
N ASP A 51 2.04 10.31 -11.16
CA ASP A 51 1.45 10.12 -12.49
C ASP A 51 0.02 9.58 -12.39
N LEU A 52 -0.22 8.59 -11.52
CA LEU A 52 -1.56 8.05 -11.28
C LEU A 52 -2.53 9.10 -10.71
N LYS A 53 -2.06 9.97 -9.81
CA LYS A 53 -2.90 11.05 -9.26
C LYS A 53 -3.23 12.10 -10.31
N THR A 54 -2.26 12.49 -11.12
CA THR A 54 -2.45 13.47 -12.19
C THR A 54 -3.45 12.94 -13.21
N MET A 55 -3.30 11.70 -13.68
CA MET A 55 -4.25 11.08 -14.61
C MET A 55 -5.69 11.03 -14.07
N VAL A 56 -5.85 10.68 -12.79
CA VAL A 56 -7.17 10.65 -12.14
C VAL A 56 -7.73 12.08 -11.99
N ALA A 57 -6.90 13.06 -11.65
CA ALA A 57 -7.30 14.45 -11.51
C ALA A 57 -7.77 15.04 -12.85
N ASP A 58 -7.05 14.79 -13.93
CA ASP A 58 -7.42 15.24 -15.28
C ASP A 58 -8.79 14.68 -15.68
N LYS A 59 -9.04 13.39 -15.41
CA LYS A 59 -10.33 12.74 -15.68
C LYS A 59 -11.46 13.30 -14.82
N LEU A 60 -11.18 13.59 -13.55
CA LEU A 60 -12.16 14.14 -12.62
C LEU A 60 -12.54 15.59 -12.98
N ILE A 61 -11.58 16.38 -13.49
CA ILE A 61 -11.83 17.73 -14.01
C ILE A 61 -12.64 17.66 -15.31
N GLU A 62 -12.31 16.74 -16.22
CA GLU A 62 -13.02 16.55 -17.49
C GLU A 62 -14.51 16.20 -17.29
N GLU A 63 -14.82 15.36 -16.30
CA GLU A 63 -16.20 14.91 -16.06
C GLU A 63 -16.99 15.81 -15.07
N GLU A 64 -16.32 16.72 -14.36
CA GLU A 64 -16.86 17.55 -13.25
C GLU A 64 -17.65 16.76 -12.19
N LYS A 65 -17.43 15.46 -12.12
CA LYS A 65 -18.18 14.49 -11.30
C LYS A 65 -17.23 13.42 -10.77
N TYR A 66 -17.72 12.66 -9.78
CA TYR A 66 -16.96 11.53 -9.26
C TYR A 66 -16.76 10.47 -10.35
N TRP A 67 -15.52 10.32 -10.80
CA TRP A 67 -15.15 9.36 -11.84
C TRP A 67 -14.98 7.95 -11.26
N ILE A 68 -15.77 7.00 -11.79
CA ILE A 68 -15.66 5.57 -11.51
C ILE A 68 -15.10 4.91 -12.76
N CYS A 69 -13.94 4.26 -12.61
CA CYS A 69 -13.29 3.49 -13.65
C CYS A 69 -13.00 2.08 -13.15
#